data_AF-A0A971U2X2-F1
#
_entry.id   AF-A0A971U2X2-F1
#
_cell.length_a   1.000
_cell.length_b   1.000
_cell.length_c   1.000
_cell.angle_alpha   90.00
_cell.angle_beta   90.00
_cell.angle_gamma   90.00
#
_symmetry.space_group_name_H-M   'P 1'
#
loop_
_entity.id
_entity.type
_entity.pdbx_description
1 polymer ?
#
loop_
_entity_poly.entity_id
_entity_poly.type
_entity_poly.pdbx_seq_one_letter_code
_entity_poly.pdbx_strand_id
1 'polypeptide(L)'
;MAIIIKSSAELEAMRCAGHINALALQTMVRAVRPGVTTAELDAIGAEVIRAHGGQPAFLNYPNQMPDKPSFPAATTMSVNDELVHGIPGPRRLRRGDILSIDVGTVLDGFV
;
A
#
# COMPACT_ATOMS: atom_id res chain seq x y z
N MET A 1 -6.37 2.22 25.64
CA MET A 1 -7.07 1.56 24.51
C MET A 1 -7.27 0.10 24.90
N ALA A 2 -8.49 -0.45 24.80
CA ALA A 2 -8.71 -1.88 25.00
C ALA A 2 -8.43 -2.65 23.70
N ILE A 3 -8.02 -3.91 23.80
CA ILE A 3 -7.90 -4.79 22.63
C ILE A 3 -9.31 -5.17 22.19
N ILE A 4 -9.64 -4.90 20.92
CA ILE A 4 -10.95 -5.23 20.35
C ILE A 4 -10.95 -6.69 19.93
N ILE A 5 -11.86 -7.49 20.50
CA ILE A 5 -12.12 -8.86 20.04
C ILE A 5 -13.16 -8.81 18.93
N LYS A 6 -12.78 -9.23 17.72
CA LYS A 6 -13.62 -9.17 16.52
C LYS A 6 -14.70 -10.25 16.54
N SER A 7 -15.89 -9.89 16.07
CA SER A 7 -16.96 -10.85 15.78
C SER A 7 -16.67 -11.63 14.49
N SER A 8 -17.38 -12.74 14.27
CA SER A 8 -17.23 -13.54 13.05
C SER A 8 -17.51 -12.74 11.77
N ALA A 9 -18.45 -11.79 11.80
CA ALA A 9 -18.76 -10.93 10.66
C ALA A 9 -17.62 -9.94 10.36
N GLU A 10 -17.03 -9.34 11.39
CA GLU A 10 -15.87 -8.45 11.21
C GLU A 10 -14.64 -9.22 10.72
N LEU A 11 -14.43 -10.45 11.19
CA LEU A 11 -13.34 -11.31 10.70
C LEU A 11 -13.52 -11.66 9.22
N GLU A 12 -14.75 -11.85 8.75
CA GLU A 12 -15.02 -12.07 7.33
C GLU A 12 -14.75 -10.81 6.50
N ALA A 13 -15.16 -9.64 6.99
CA ALA A 13 -14.86 -8.37 6.33
C ALA A 13 -13.34 -8.13 6.22
N MET A 14 -12.58 -8.38 7.31
CA MET A 14 -11.12 -8.32 7.30
C MET A 14 -10.49 -9.32 6.32
N ARG A 15 -11.07 -10.53 6.20
CA ARG A 15 -10.59 -11.54 5.23
C ARG A 15 -10.76 -11.04 3.79
N CYS A 16 -11.88 -10.41 3.46
CA CYS A 16 -12.12 -9.81 2.15
C CYS A 16 -11.13 -8.67 1.86
N ALA A 17 -10.92 -7.75 2.81
CA ALA A 17 -9.92 -6.68 2.69
C ALA A 17 -8.50 -7.24 2.45
N GLY A 18 -8.11 -8.23 3.25
CA GLY A 18 -6.83 -8.91 3.13
C GLY A 18 -6.62 -9.63 1.79
N HIS A 19 -7.69 -10.17 1.18
CA HIS A 19 -7.61 -10.79 -0.15
C HIS A 19 -7.26 -9.77 -1.24
N ILE A 20 -7.93 -8.61 -1.23
CA ILE A 20 -7.63 -7.51 -2.16
C ILE A 20 -6.21 -6.99 -1.92
N ASN A 21 -5.80 -6.86 -0.66
CA ASN A 21 -4.46 -6.41 -0.29
C ASN A 21 -3.38 -7.34 -0.86
N ALA A 22 -3.57 -8.66 -0.71
CA ALA A 22 -2.68 -9.67 -1.27
C ALA A 22 -2.65 -9.62 -2.81
N LEU A 23 -3.79 -9.41 -3.46
CA LEU A 23 -3.87 -9.28 -4.92
C LEU A 23 -3.12 -8.04 -5.42
N ALA A 24 -3.29 -6.89 -4.76
CA ALA A 24 -2.58 -5.66 -5.08
C ALA A 24 -1.06 -5.84 -4.94
N LEU A 25 -0.61 -6.41 -3.82
CA LEU A 25 0.81 -6.72 -3.59
C LEU A 25 1.38 -7.62 -4.68
N GLN A 26 0.71 -8.74 -4.96
CA GLN A 26 1.17 -9.70 -5.97
C GLN A 26 1.23 -9.08 -7.37
N THR A 27 0.28 -8.21 -7.72
CA THR A 27 0.24 -7.54 -9.02
C THR A 27 1.41 -6.57 -9.17
N MET A 28 1.70 -5.78 -8.13
CA MET A 28 2.89 -4.91 -8.12
C MET A 28 4.18 -5.71 -8.21
N VAL A 29 4.32 -6.80 -7.43
CA VAL A 29 5.50 -7.68 -7.47
C VAL A 29 5.74 -8.24 -8.87
N ARG A 30 4.69 -8.66 -9.59
CA ARG A 30 4.81 -9.13 -10.99
C ARG A 30 5.24 -8.04 -11.96
N ALA A 31 4.95 -6.77 -11.65
CA ALA A 31 5.34 -5.63 -12.47
C ALA A 31 6.79 -5.17 -12.24
N VAL A 32 7.42 -5.58 -11.13
CA VAL A 32 8.81 -5.22 -10.78
C VAL A 32 9.77 -5.70 -11.85
N ARG A 33 10.50 -4.76 -12.45
CA ARG A 33 11.57 -5.00 -13.42
C ARG A 33 12.50 -3.79 -13.48
N PRO A 34 13.78 -3.94 -13.88
CA PRO A 34 14.65 -2.80 -14.12
C PRO A 34 14.00 -1.78 -15.06
N GLY A 35 14.08 -0.49 -14.69
CA GLY A 35 13.53 0.62 -15.46
C GLY A 35 12.13 1.07 -15.02
N VAL A 36 11.33 0.24 -14.33
CA VAL A 36 10.03 0.68 -13.79
C VAL A 36 10.24 1.71 -12.68
N THR A 37 9.39 2.72 -12.60
CA THR A 37 9.39 3.70 -11.52
C THR A 37 8.58 3.21 -10.33
N THR A 38 8.93 3.67 -9.12
CA THR A 38 8.11 3.39 -7.94
C THR A 38 6.70 3.99 -8.06
N ALA A 39 6.53 5.12 -8.76
CA ALA A 39 5.22 5.69 -9.08
C ALA A 39 4.36 4.80 -10.00
N GLU A 40 4.94 4.14 -11.01
CA GLU A 40 4.23 3.17 -11.85
C GLU A 40 3.72 1.97 -11.02
N LEU A 41 4.53 1.50 -10.06
CA LEU A 41 4.12 0.42 -9.15
C LEU A 41 2.99 0.87 -8.21
N ASP A 42 3.09 2.07 -7.64
CA ASP A 42 2.03 2.67 -6.79
C ASP A 42 0.70 2.77 -7.54
N ALA A 43 0.73 3.23 -8.80
CA ALA A 43 -0.45 3.31 -9.65
C ALA A 43 -1.10 1.94 -9.87
N ILE A 44 -0.31 0.89 -10.11
CA ILE A 44 -0.81 -0.49 -10.26
C ILE A 44 -1.51 -0.97 -8.99
N GLY A 45 -0.89 -0.78 -7.82
CA GLY A 45 -1.49 -1.16 -6.54
C GLY A 45 -2.80 -0.43 -6.30
N ALA A 46 -2.81 0.89 -6.54
CA ALA A 46 -3.98 1.73 -6.35
C ALA A 46 -5.12 1.38 -7.32
N GLU A 47 -4.82 0.98 -8.55
CA GLU A 47 -5.80 0.51 -9.53
C GLU A 47 -6.44 -0.80 -9.09
N VAL A 48 -5.64 -1.79 -8.66
CA VAL A 48 -6.17 -3.08 -8.18
C VAL A 48 -7.10 -2.87 -6.98
N ILE A 49 -6.70 -2.06 -6.00
CA ILE A 49 -7.52 -1.78 -4.83
C ILE A 49 -8.88 -1.19 -5.24
N ARG A 50 -8.87 -0.14 -6.07
CA ARG A 50 -10.10 0.53 -6.52
C ARG A 50 -10.98 -0.37 -7.38
N ALA A 51 -10.39 -1.20 -8.23
CA ALA A 51 -11.12 -2.13 -9.09
C ALA A 51 -11.92 -3.18 -8.29
N HIS A 52 -11.53 -3.45 -7.05
CA HIS A 52 -12.21 -4.38 -6.14
C HIS A 52 -13.05 -3.67 -5.07
N GLY A 53 -13.35 -2.38 -5.25
CA GLY A 53 -14.18 -1.59 -4.34
C GLY A 53 -13.47 -1.13 -3.05
N GLY A 54 -12.17 -1.41 -2.92
CA GLY A 54 -11.37 -0.96 -1.78
C GLY A 54 -10.85 0.47 -1.94
N GLN A 55 -10.31 1.00 -0.85
CA GLN A 55 -9.62 2.30 -0.80
C GLN A 55 -8.17 2.12 -0.32
N PRO A 56 -7.19 2.81 -0.92
CA PRO A 56 -5.82 2.76 -0.43
C PRO A 56 -5.72 3.37 0.97
N ALA A 57 -5.27 2.60 1.95
CA ALA A 57 -5.28 3.01 3.36
C ALA A 57 -4.33 4.18 3.65
N PHE A 58 -3.25 4.30 2.88
CA PHE A 58 -2.19 5.28 3.12
C PHE A 58 -2.44 6.62 2.44
N LEU A 59 -3.26 6.64 1.39
CA LEU A 59 -3.48 7.84 0.59
C LEU A 59 -4.23 8.89 1.42
N ASN A 60 -3.64 10.08 1.53
CA ASN A 60 -4.09 11.18 2.37
C ASN A 60 -4.13 10.86 3.87
N TYR A 61 -3.42 9.82 4.32
CA TYR A 61 -3.34 9.50 5.74
C TYR A 61 -2.69 10.67 6.51
N PRO A 62 -3.35 11.23 7.55
CA PRO A 62 -2.89 12.44 8.22
C PRO A 62 -1.52 12.28 8.86
N ASN A 63 -0.70 13.31 8.72
CA ASN A 63 0.53 13.41 9.50
C ASN A 63 0.21 13.88 10.93
N GLN A 64 0.85 13.29 11.93
CA GLN A 64 0.68 13.70 13.33
C GLN A 64 1.33 15.06 13.62
N MET A 65 2.25 15.51 12.77
CA MET A 65 2.85 16.84 12.84
C MET A 65 1.94 17.85 12.11
N PRO A 66 1.46 18.91 12.78
CA PRO A 66 0.48 19.85 12.21
C PRO A 66 0.93 20.52 10.92
N ASP A 67 2.22 20.80 10.78
CA ASP A 67 2.79 21.53 9.63
C ASP A 67 3.25 20.60 8.50
N LYS A 68 3.00 19.30 8.62
CA LYS A 68 3.40 18.31 7.61
C LYS A 68 2.18 17.87 6.79
N PRO A 69 2.33 17.73 5.47
CA PRO A 69 1.24 17.24 4.63
C PRO A 69 0.91 15.78 4.97
N SER A 70 -0.34 15.39 4.72
CA SER A 70 -0.76 14.00 4.70
C SER A 70 0.07 13.16 3.73
N PHE A 71 0.13 11.86 3.95
CA PHE A 71 0.88 10.95 3.09
C PHE A 71 0.30 10.94 1.66
N PRO A 72 1.12 11.12 0.60
CA PRO A 72 0.61 11.49 -0.72
C PRO A 72 0.35 10.31 -1.67
N ALA A 73 0.64 9.07 -1.26
CA ALA A 73 0.62 7.91 -2.16
C ALA A 73 -0.23 6.74 -1.61
N ALA A 74 -0.58 5.79 -2.47
CA ALA A 74 -1.41 4.64 -2.12
C ALA A 74 -0.62 3.53 -1.39
N THR A 75 0.66 3.43 -1.68
CA THR A 75 1.60 2.41 -1.20
C THR A 75 2.87 3.08 -0.70
N THR A 76 3.71 2.33 0.01
CA THR A 76 5.07 2.77 0.32
C THR A 76 6.07 1.87 -0.39
N MET A 77 7.12 2.50 -0.93
CA MET A 77 8.13 1.84 -1.75
C MET A 77 9.49 2.25 -1.20
N SER A 78 10.14 1.34 -0.49
CA SER A 78 11.41 1.60 0.19
C SER A 78 12.54 0.81 -0.48
N VAL A 79 13.43 1.52 -1.16
CA VAL A 79 14.52 0.92 -1.95
C VAL A 79 15.86 1.04 -1.22
N ASN A 80 16.54 -0.09 -1.06
CA ASN A 80 17.88 -0.25 -0.47
C ASN A 80 17.96 0.21 1.00
N ASP A 81 18.50 1.41 1.24
CA ASP A 81 18.75 2.00 2.55
C ASP A 81 17.54 2.76 3.12
N GLU A 82 16.48 2.93 2.33
CA GLU A 82 15.21 3.45 2.80
C GLU A 82 14.55 2.47 3.79
N LEU A 83 14.37 2.91 5.04
CA LEU A 83 13.89 2.03 6.11
C LEU A 83 12.43 1.58 5.91
N VAL A 84 11.50 2.53 5.92
CA VAL A 84 10.05 2.35 5.73
C VAL A 84 9.45 3.65 5.19
N HIS A 85 8.20 3.60 4.73
CA HIS A 85 7.42 4.78 4.31
C HIS A 85 8.06 5.59 3.18
N GLY A 86 8.85 4.94 2.31
CA GLY A 86 9.37 5.57 1.10
C GLY A 86 8.22 6.03 0.22
N ILE A 87 8.24 7.30 -0.20
CA ILE A 87 7.18 7.89 -1.03
C ILE A 87 7.46 7.50 -2.50
N PRO A 88 6.52 6.79 -3.16
CA PRO A 88 6.62 6.50 -4.59
C PRO A 88 6.83 7.76 -5.44
N GLY A 89 7.67 7.66 -6.48
CA GLY A 89 8.06 8.81 -7.28
C GLY A 89 8.78 8.42 -8.57
N PRO A 90 9.55 9.35 -9.18
CA PRO A 90 10.19 9.12 -10.48
C PRO A 90 11.41 8.17 -10.42
N ARG A 91 11.76 7.64 -9.24
CA ARG A 91 12.90 6.73 -9.07
C ARG A 91 12.68 5.47 -9.88
N ARG A 92 13.52 5.24 -10.89
CA ARG A 92 13.57 3.99 -11.66
C ARG A 92 14.37 2.93 -10.93
N LEU A 93 13.81 1.73 -10.80
CA LEU A 93 14.49 0.57 -10.23
C LEU A 93 15.64 0.13 -11.12
N ARG A 94 16.74 -0.29 -10.50
CA ARG A 94 17.93 -0.82 -11.16
C ARG A 94 18.08 -2.29 -10.84
N ARG A 95 18.76 -3.02 -11.72
CA ARG A 95 19.13 -4.41 -11.43
C ARG A 95 20.03 -4.42 -10.18
N GLY A 96 19.67 -5.25 -9.19
CA GLY A 96 20.39 -5.36 -7.93
C GLY A 96 19.79 -4.51 -6.79
N ASP A 97 18.83 -3.62 -7.09
CA ASP A 97 18.07 -2.95 -6.03
C ASP A 97 17.25 -3.97 -5.24
N ILE A 98 17.14 -3.74 -3.92
CA ILE A 98 16.20 -4.42 -3.05
C ILE A 98 15.06 -3.44 -2.77
N LEU A 99 13.82 -3.86 -3.03
CA LEU A 99 12.63 -3.05 -2.84
C LEU A 99 11.71 -3.72 -1.82
N SER A 100 11.34 -2.98 -0.78
CA SER A 100 10.18 -3.27 0.06
C SER A 100 8.94 -2.59 -0.52
N ILE A 101 7.84 -3.33 -0.61
CA ILE A 101 6.53 -2.83 -1.03
C ILE A 101 5.58 -3.01 0.15
N ASP A 102 5.02 -1.91 0.64
CA ASP A 102 3.96 -1.93 1.65
C ASP A 102 2.66 -1.40 1.06
N VAL A 103 1.57 -2.10 1.33
CA VAL A 103 0.23 -1.79 0.83
C VAL A 103 -0.81 -2.09 1.91
N GLY A 104 -1.75 -1.16 2.07
CA GLY A 104 -2.90 -1.29 2.92
C GLY A 104 -4.18 -1.03 2.14
N THR A 105 -5.19 -1.87 2.36
CA THR A 105 -6.49 -1.79 1.71
C THR A 105 -7.56 -1.61 2.77
N VAL A 106 -8.44 -0.63 2.60
CA VAL A 106 -9.67 -0.51 3.38
C VAL A 106 -10.83 -1.02 2.54
N LEU A 107 -11.60 -1.97 3.07
CA LEU A 107 -12.87 -2.44 2.52
C LEU A 107 -13.90 -2.50 3.66
N ASP A 108 -15.08 -1.90 3.45
CA ASP A 108 -16.18 -1.89 4.42
C ASP A 108 -15.77 -1.46 5.85
N GLY A 109 -14.76 -0.58 5.96
CA GLY A 109 -14.25 -0.08 7.24
C GLY A 109 -13.19 -0.96 7.91
N PHE A 110 -12.76 -2.05 7.27
CA PHE A 110 -11.74 -2.97 7.78
C PHE A 110 -10.50 -2.98 6.88
N VAL A 111 -9.37 -3.32 7.49
CA VAL A 111 -8.07 -3.55 6.85
C VAL A 111 -7.74 -5.03 6.96
#